data_AF-A0A9Q4L0V1-F1
#
_entry.id   AF-A0A9Q4L0V1-F1
#
_cell.length_a   1.000
_cell.length_b   1.000
_cell.length_c   1.000
_cell.angle_alpha   90.00
_cell.angle_beta   90.00
_cell.angle_gamma   90.00
#
_symmetry.space_group_name_H-M   'P 1'
#
loop_
_entity.id
_entity.type
_entity.pdbx_description
1 polymer ?
#
loop_
_entity_poly.entity_id
_entity_poly.type
_entity_poly.pdbx_seq_one_letter_code
_entity_poly.pdbx_strand_id
1 'polypeptide(L)' 'MSAGRTYFTAVAVTGDMGLPSYSEYWNELEPAAVILVGFLLFVFPEPATSALGAGLMLLGASWWFYEWGR' A
#
# COMPACT_ATOMS: atom_id res chain seq x y z
N MET A 1 36.28 23.13 -24.73
CA MET A 1 36.37 22.62 -23.34
C MET A 1 34.98 22.10 -22.93
N SER A 2 34.76 20.78 -22.90
CA SER A 2 33.44 20.16 -22.65
C SER A 2 33.58 18.84 -21.87
N ALA A 3 34.22 18.88 -20.70
CA ALA A 3 34.40 17.70 -19.84
C ALA A 3 33.72 17.83 -18.46
N GLY A 4 33.20 19.02 -18.10
CA GLY A 4 32.68 19.29 -16.75
C GLY A 4 31.24 18.86 -16.46
N ARG A 5 30.44 18.54 -17.49
CA ARG A 5 29.02 18.16 -17.31
C ARG A 5 28.80 16.68 -16.98
N THR A 6 29.74 15.83 -17.39
CA THR A 6 29.60 14.37 -17.26
C THR A 6 29.84 13.88 -15.83
N TYR A 7 30.70 14.55 -15.08
CA TYR A 7 30.97 14.18 -13.68
C TYR A 7 29.84 14.61 -12.73
N PHE A 8 29.22 15.76 -12.99
CA PHE A 8 28.13 16.29 -12.17
C PHE A 8 26.84 15.46 -12.30
N THR A 9 26.56 14.93 -13.49
CA THR A 9 25.38 14.08 -13.72
C THR A 9 25.52 12.67 -13.14
N ALA A 10 26.75 12.14 -13.03
CA ALA A 10 27.01 10.81 -12.47
C ALA A 10 26.93 10.80 -10.92
N VAL A 11 27.42 11.86 -10.28
CA VAL A 11 27.27 12.07 -8.82
C VAL A 11 25.81 12.26 -8.42
N ALA A 12 25.00 12.89 -9.27
CA ALA A 12 23.57 13.09 -9.01
C ALA A 12 22.75 11.80 -9.09
N VAL A 13 23.09 10.86 -9.99
CA VAL A 13 22.37 9.58 -10.15
C VAL A 13 22.59 8.60 -8.99
N THR A 14 23.71 8.73 -8.27
CA THR A 14 24.07 7.80 -7.19
C THR A 14 23.47 8.22 -5.83
N GLY A 15 22.98 9.47 -5.71
CA GLY A 15 22.42 10.02 -4.47
C GLY A 15 20.97 9.65 -4.17
N ASP A 16 20.28 8.96 -5.09
CA ASP A 16 18.84 8.65 -5.01
C ASP A 16 18.58 7.13 -4.93
N MET A 17 19.55 6.35 -4.44
CA MET A 17 19.26 5.00 -3.97
C MET A 17 18.55 5.11 -2.61
N GLY A 18 17.26 5.48 -2.67
CA GLY A 18 16.38 5.61 -1.52
C GLY A 18 16.47 4.38 -0.65
N LEU A 19 16.93 4.57 0.58
CA LEU A 19 16.77 3.56 1.63
C LEU A 19 15.28 3.23 1.69
N PRO A 20 14.88 1.93 1.70
CA PRO A 20 13.48 1.55 1.80
C PRO A 20 12.85 2.35 2.93
N SER A 21 11.95 3.27 2.58
CA SER A 21 11.36 4.13 3.60
C SER A 21 10.37 3.26 4.36
N TYR A 22 10.35 3.33 5.69
CA TYR A 22 9.37 2.61 6.49
C TYR A 22 7.92 2.94 6.08
N SER A 23 7.71 4.05 5.36
CA SER A 23 6.43 4.44 4.76
C SER A 23 5.98 3.54 3.61
N GLU A 24 6.89 2.97 2.80
CA GLU A 24 6.53 2.04 1.73
C GLU A 24 5.98 0.72 2.29
N TYR A 25 6.63 0.17 3.33
CA TYR A 25 6.15 -1.04 4.01
C TYR A 25 4.81 -0.84 4.73
N TRP A 26 4.51 0.38 5.17
CA TRP A 26 3.23 0.69 5.81
C TRP A 26 2.07 0.74 4.83
N ASN A 27 2.28 1.28 3.62
CA ASN A 27 1.26 1.29 2.56
C ASN A 27 0.88 -0.14 2.12
N GLU A 28 1.81 -1.08 2.16
CA GLU A 28 1.58 -2.48 1.77
C GLU A 28 0.80 -3.27 2.83
N LEU A 29 0.89 -2.86 4.11
CA LEU A 29 0.25 -3.52 5.25
C LEU A 29 -1.21 -3.07 5.47
N GLU A 30 -1.58 -1.89 4.95
CA GLU A 30 -2.92 -1.32 5.09
C GLU A 30 -4.05 -2.26 4.60
N PRO A 31 -3.96 -2.88 3.41
CA PRO A 31 -5.00 -3.79 2.91
C PRO A 31 -5.13 -5.04 3.80
N ALA A 32 -4.01 -5.58 4.26
CA ALA A 32 -3.98 -6.77 5.10
C ALA A 32 -4.63 -6.52 6.47
N ALA A 33 -4.40 -5.34 7.06
CA ALA A 33 -5.00 -4.93 8.32
C ALA A 33 -6.53 -4.81 8.22
N VAL A 34 -7.05 -4.22 7.15
CA VAL A 34 -8.50 -4.08 6.93
C VAL A 34 -9.17 -5.45 6.77
N ILE A 35 -8.55 -6.37 6.02
CA ILE A 35 -9.06 -7.74 5.84
C ILE A 35 -9.04 -8.50 7.18
N LEU A 36 -7.96 -8.39 7.95
CA LEU A 36 -7.85 -9.06 9.25
C LEU A 36 -8.91 -8.56 10.24
N VAL A 37 -9.13 -7.25 10.31
CA VAL A 37 -10.18 -6.65 11.14
C VAL A 37 -11.56 -7.11 10.67
N GLY A 38 -11.84 -7.05 9.36
CA GLY A 38 -13.09 -7.56 8.80
C GLY A 38 -13.33 -9.04 9.09
N PHE A 39 -12.28 -9.87 9.05
CA PHE A 39 -12.34 -11.29 9.38
C PHE A 39 -12.60 -11.54 10.87
N LEU A 40 -11.95 -10.80 11.78
CA LEU A 40 -12.20 -10.90 13.22
C LEU A 40 -13.63 -10.49 13.58
N LEU A 41 -14.12 -9.41 12.97
CA LEU A 41 -15.51 -8.95 13.11
C LEU A 41 -16.53 -9.96 12.54
N PHE A 42 -16.13 -10.76 11.54
CA PHE A 42 -16.95 -11.85 11.00
C PHE A 42 -16.98 -13.09 11.92
N VAL A 43 -15.83 -13.47 12.49
CA VAL A 43 -15.67 -14.69 13.33
C VAL A 43 -16.30 -14.54 14.72
N PHE A 44 -16.36 -13.32 15.28
CA PHE A 44 -16.98 -13.04 16.58
C PHE A 44 -18.31 -12.27 16.40
N PRO A 45 -19.45 -12.95 16.20
CA PRO A 45 -20.69 -12.29 15.81
C PRO A 45 -21.44 -11.71 17.01
N GLU A 46 -21.53 -10.38 17.04
CA GLU A 46 -22.78 -9.69 17.36
C GLU A 46 -23.46 -9.30 16.03
N PRO A 47 -24.79 -9.40 15.88
CA PRO A 47 -25.48 -9.32 14.57
C PRO A 47 -25.23 -8.03 13.77
N ALA A 48 -24.81 -6.92 14.40
CA ALA A 48 -24.42 -5.69 13.71
C ALA A 48 -22.98 -5.75 13.14
N THR A 49 -22.10 -6.52 13.78
CA THR A 49 -20.67 -6.60 13.52
C THR A 49 -20.36 -7.43 12.27
N SER A 50 -21.16 -8.46 11.96
CA SER A 50 -21.02 -9.24 10.73
C SER A 50 -21.44 -8.48 9.46
N ALA A 51 -22.43 -7.58 9.55
CA ALA A 51 -22.83 -6.74 8.40
C ALA A 51 -21.74 -5.72 8.05
N LEU A 52 -21.08 -5.15 9.07
CA LEU A 52 -19.95 -4.24 8.90
C LEU A 52 -18.74 -4.98 8.33
N GLY A 53 -18.43 -6.19 8.82
CA GLY A 53 -17.37 -7.04 8.26
C GLY A 53 -17.61 -7.43 6.79
N ALA A 54 -18.84 -7.79 6.42
CA ALA A 54 -19.22 -8.05 5.02
C ALA A 54 -19.10 -6.80 4.14
N GLY A 55 -19.47 -5.63 4.67
CA GLY A 55 -19.31 -4.34 3.99
C GLY A 55 -17.85 -3.98 3.72
N LEU A 56 -16.95 -4.20 4.70
CA LEU A 56 -15.51 -3.94 4.54
C LEU A 56 -14.85 -4.91 3.55
N MET A 57 -15.24 -6.19 3.57
CA MET A 57 -14.78 -7.18 2.58
C MET A 57 -15.19 -6.77 1.15
N LEU A 58 -16.44 -6.32 0.96
CA LEU A 58 -16.91 -5.81 -0.32
C LEU A 58 -16.18 -4.54 -0.75
N LEU A 59 -15.93 -3.60 0.17
CA LEU A 59 -15.18 -2.39 -0.11
C LEU A 59 -13.75 -2.71 -0.59
N GLY A 60 -13.03 -3.57 0.13
CA GLY A 60 -11.68 -4.00 -0.26
C GLY A 60 -11.65 -4.71 -1.61
N ALA A 61 -12.62 -5.58 -1.88
CA ALA A 61 -12.76 -6.24 -3.19
C ALA A 61 -13.03 -5.24 -4.32
N SER A 62 -13.90 -4.24 -4.08
CA SER A 62 -14.21 -3.21 -5.06
C SER A 62 -13.01 -2.33 -5.39
N TRP A 63 -12.19 -2.01 -4.38
CA TRP A 63 -10.93 -1.28 -4.55
C TRP A 63 -9.91 -2.08 -5.36
N TRP A 64 -9.73 -3.37 -5.02
CA TRP A 64 -8.85 -4.26 -5.77
C TRP A 64 -9.19 -4.34 -7.26
N PHE A 65 -10.49 -4.38 -7.60
CA PHE A 65 -10.94 -4.36 -8.98
C PHE A 65 -10.69 -3.03 -9.69
N TYR A 66 -10.74 -1.90 -8.98
CA TYR A 66 -10.40 -0.59 -9.54
C TYR A 66 -8.92 -0.52 -9.94
N GLU A 67 -8.04 -1.06 -9.11
CA GLU A 67 -6.59 -1.11 -9.38
C GLU A 67 -6.21 -1.93 -10.62
N TRP A 68 -7.02 -2.88 -11.07
CA TRP A 68 -6.75 -3.63 -12.30
C TRP A 68 -6.88 -2.80 -13.59
N GLY A 69 -7.59 -1.68 -13.54
CA GLY A 69 -7.79 -0.79 -14.68
C GLY A 69 -6.97 0.50 -14.64
N ARG A 70 -6.19 0.71 -13.57
CA ARG A 70 -5.33 1.87 -13.36
C ARG A 70 -3.88 1.52 -13.64
#